data_AF-A0A0G3BKY7-F1
#
_entry.id   AF-A0A0G3BKY7-F1
#
_cell.length_a   1.000
_cell.length_b   1.000
_cell.length_c   1.000
_cell.angle_alpha   90.00
_cell.angle_beta   90.00
_cell.angle_gamma   90.00
#
_symmetry.space_group_name_H-M   'P 1'
#
loop_
_entity.id
_entity.type
_entity.pdbx_description
1 polymer ?
#
loop_
_entity_poly.entity_id
_entity_poly.type
_entity_poly.pdbx_seq_one_letter_code
_entity_poly.pdbx_strand_id
1 'polypeptide(L)'
;MKNTRLSWHMLALACAVTLAACGGGTDDTPATAQATHGAESPDSDDADAGSSAEATQDSAAPNQTTQAGSAEAASPAADDDGSRAQPAAERAGARRLIADGRTDTYTLINRVLGGNAAETPDCAHPRFGPHITQAHDAELGKAAFVFTLHVDPDDDRCTKADRQRNEIKVYGPSDDYLKGFKGDTVTYRWRFKLDKGFQPSSSFSHIHQIKAVDGDDGSPILTLTPRAGRTDQLQLIHVDSDGDRNVLDQKALSGFKGRWIDAYERMTYGSNGSYTLILRNLADGKVLWRYSAKLDLWRDGASFVRPKWGLYRSLSQRDALRDESVRFDRFCIAKGQDDCSK
;
A
#
# COMPACT_ATOMS: atom_id res chain seq x y z
N MET A 1 33.04 -42.72 53.65
CA MET A 1 33.67 -43.47 52.54
C MET A 1 33.82 -42.52 51.35
N LYS A 2 35.07 -42.32 50.88
CA LYS A 2 35.56 -41.77 49.57
C LYS A 2 34.68 -40.69 48.89
N ASN A 3 34.99 -39.38 48.85
CA ASN A 3 36.19 -38.65 48.41
C ASN A 3 36.65 -38.97 46.97
N THR A 4 36.32 -38.11 45.99
CA THR A 4 37.29 -37.54 45.02
C THR A 4 36.70 -36.42 44.14
N ARG A 5 37.44 -35.30 44.09
CA ARG A 5 37.41 -34.22 43.08
C ARG A 5 38.00 -34.71 41.75
N LEU A 6 37.74 -34.01 40.64
CA LEU A 6 38.78 -33.65 39.66
C LEU A 6 38.33 -32.45 38.79
N SER A 7 39.26 -31.53 38.55
CA SER A 7 39.16 -30.27 37.79
C SER A 7 40.18 -30.32 36.64
N TRP A 8 39.82 -29.84 35.44
CA TRP A 8 40.72 -29.51 34.32
C TRP A 8 40.10 -28.31 33.56
N HIS A 9 40.53 -27.07 33.81
CA HIS A 9 41.58 -26.27 33.12
C HIS A 9 41.15 -25.62 31.79
N MET A 10 41.05 -24.27 31.85
CA MET A 10 41.09 -23.30 30.75
C MET A 10 42.42 -23.37 29.99
N LEU A 11 42.40 -23.07 28.69
CA LEU A 11 43.56 -22.54 27.98
C LEU A 11 43.12 -21.43 27.02
N ALA A 12 43.57 -20.21 27.31
CA ALA A 12 43.54 -19.06 26.43
C ALA A 12 44.84 -19.01 25.63
N LEU A 13 44.76 -18.67 24.34
CA LEU A 13 45.94 -18.45 23.50
C LEU A 13 46.02 -16.96 23.15
N ALA A 14 47.03 -16.29 23.71
CA ALA A 14 47.51 -14.99 23.29
C ALA A 14 48.80 -15.20 22.49
N CYS A 15 48.96 -14.48 21.38
CA CYS A 15 50.25 -14.36 20.69
C CYS A 15 50.48 -12.89 20.38
N ALA A 16 51.50 -12.33 21.01
CA ALA A 16 52.06 -11.01 20.74
C ALA A 16 53.54 -11.22 20.37
N VAL A 17 53.97 -10.60 19.26
CA VAL A 17 55.39 -10.39 18.96
C VAL A 17 55.55 -8.98 18.42
N THR A 18 56.43 -8.22 19.07
CA THR A 18 56.78 -6.83 18.79
C THR A 18 58.14 -6.70 18.10
N LEU A 19 58.17 -5.84 17.06
CA LEU A 19 59.17 -4.86 16.62
C LEU A 19 60.68 -5.18 16.51
N ALA A 20 61.24 -4.84 15.34
CA ALA A 20 62.31 -3.83 15.19
C ALA A 20 62.41 -3.30 13.74
N ALA A 21 62.87 -2.06 13.60
CA ALA A 21 62.72 -1.14 12.46
C ALA A 21 63.94 -1.08 11.50
N CYS A 22 63.73 -0.51 10.29
CA CYS A 22 64.45 0.68 9.76
C CYS A 22 64.23 0.92 8.24
N GLY A 23 63.81 2.14 7.88
CA GLY A 23 64.41 2.93 6.79
C GLY A 23 63.73 3.03 5.41
N GLY A 24 63.38 4.26 4.99
CA GLY A 24 63.39 4.71 3.59
C GLY A 24 62.08 5.25 3.01
N GLY A 25 62.06 6.51 2.56
CA GLY A 25 60.95 7.22 1.86
C GLY A 25 60.55 6.60 0.52
N THR A 26 59.55 7.08 -0.24
CA THR A 26 59.10 8.45 -0.55
C THR A 26 57.62 8.47 -0.95
N ASP A 27 57.03 9.67 -0.95
CA ASP A 27 55.81 10.16 -1.61
C ASP A 27 54.96 9.19 -2.45
N ASP A 28 53.65 9.16 -2.16
CA ASP A 28 52.63 9.53 -3.17
C ASP A 28 51.24 9.69 -2.52
N THR A 29 50.57 10.78 -2.90
CA THR A 29 49.17 11.07 -2.53
C THR A 29 48.24 10.27 -3.45
N PRO A 30 47.06 9.82 -2.97
CA PRO A 30 45.87 10.30 -3.68
C PRO A 30 44.64 10.56 -2.79
N ALA A 31 43.99 11.68 -3.13
CA ALA A 31 42.55 11.91 -3.24
C ALA A 31 41.60 11.20 -2.26
N THR A 32 41.11 11.98 -1.30
CA THR A 32 39.84 11.77 -0.61
C THR A 32 38.66 11.83 -1.60
N ALA A 33 38.04 10.68 -1.86
CA ALA A 33 36.71 10.62 -2.48
C ALA A 33 35.64 10.67 -1.38
N GLN A 34 34.83 11.73 -1.40
CA GLN A 34 33.61 11.84 -0.62
C GLN A 34 32.57 10.85 -1.16
N ALA A 35 32.07 9.97 -0.30
CA ALA A 35 30.92 9.12 -0.60
C ALA A 35 29.63 9.93 -0.37
N THR A 36 28.98 10.35 -1.45
CA THR A 36 27.60 10.84 -1.43
C THR A 36 26.65 9.63 -1.52
N HIS A 37 25.85 9.41 -0.49
CA HIS A 37 24.72 8.48 -0.56
C HIS A 37 23.58 9.13 -1.34
N GLY A 38 23.48 8.80 -2.63
CA GLY A 38 22.27 9.02 -3.41
C GLY A 38 21.23 7.98 -3.03
N ALA A 39 20.11 8.43 -2.48
CA ALA A 39 18.90 7.61 -2.37
C ALA A 39 18.19 7.67 -3.74
N GLU A 40 18.21 6.57 -4.49
CA GLU A 40 17.41 6.44 -5.70
C GLU A 40 15.92 6.40 -5.34
N SER A 41 15.18 7.38 -5.85
CA SER A 41 13.72 7.33 -5.95
C SER A 41 13.33 6.20 -6.90
N PRO A 42 12.35 5.33 -6.56
CA PRO A 42 11.85 4.37 -7.54
C PRO A 42 11.06 5.12 -8.62
N ASP A 43 11.45 4.88 -9.86
CA ASP A 43 10.91 5.45 -11.10
C ASP A 43 9.39 5.56 -11.18
N SER A 44 8.97 6.67 -11.77
CA SER A 44 7.63 7.27 -11.84
C SER A 44 6.68 6.72 -12.91
N ASP A 45 6.93 5.55 -13.49
CA ASP A 45 6.12 5.08 -14.63
C ASP A 45 5.10 4.03 -14.19
N ASP A 46 3.92 4.50 -13.77
CA ASP A 46 2.70 3.70 -13.56
C ASP A 46 1.48 4.52 -14.05
N ALA A 47 1.54 5.01 -15.30
CA ALA A 47 0.37 5.52 -16.01
C ALA A 47 -0.53 4.33 -16.41
N ASP A 48 -1.70 4.22 -15.78
CA ASP A 48 -2.71 3.19 -16.06
C ASP A 48 -3.40 3.53 -17.39
N ALA A 49 -2.84 3.06 -18.52
CA ALA A 49 -3.40 3.29 -19.85
C ALA A 49 -4.76 2.58 -19.99
N GLY A 50 -5.83 3.36 -20.08
CA GLY A 50 -7.17 2.88 -20.38
C GLY A 50 -7.23 2.22 -21.76
N SER A 51 -7.51 0.92 -21.80
CA SER A 51 -7.78 0.18 -23.04
C SER A 51 -9.22 0.46 -23.49
N SER A 52 -9.39 1.30 -24.51
CA SER A 52 -10.60 1.38 -25.31
C SER A 52 -10.46 0.44 -26.51
N ALA A 53 -11.31 -0.58 -26.59
CA ALA A 53 -11.40 -1.46 -27.75
C ALA A 53 -12.09 -0.72 -28.91
N GLU A 54 -11.35 -0.50 -30.01
CA GLU A 54 -11.89 -0.09 -31.31
C GLU A 54 -12.55 -1.27 -32.02
N ALA A 55 -13.77 -1.07 -32.50
CA ALA A 55 -14.38 -1.86 -33.56
C ALA A 55 -14.52 -0.96 -34.79
N THR A 56 -13.82 -1.31 -35.86
CA THR A 56 -13.96 -0.71 -37.21
C THR A 56 -15.05 -1.46 -37.98
N GLN A 57 -15.97 -0.75 -38.64
CA GLN A 57 -16.17 -0.61 -40.11
C GLN A 57 -17.72 -0.53 -40.31
N ASP A 58 -18.36 0.15 -41.26
CA ASP A 58 -17.97 0.93 -42.43
C ASP A 58 -19.23 1.73 -42.92
N SER A 59 -18.96 2.79 -43.69
CA SER A 59 -19.73 3.45 -44.76
C SER A 59 -21.26 3.73 -44.67
N ALA A 60 -21.59 5.02 -44.82
CA ALA A 60 -22.40 5.60 -45.92
C ALA A 60 -23.33 6.75 -45.46
N ALA A 61 -23.08 7.96 -45.99
CA ALA A 61 -24.05 9.05 -46.11
C ALA A 61 -24.65 9.01 -47.54
N PRO A 62 -25.77 9.67 -47.90
CA PRO A 62 -25.97 11.10 -47.66
C PRO A 62 -27.41 11.62 -47.34
N ASN A 63 -27.42 12.70 -46.55
CA ASN A 63 -28.11 13.99 -46.73
C ASN A 63 -29.57 14.06 -47.23
N GLN A 64 -30.44 14.74 -46.47
CA GLN A 64 -31.42 15.73 -46.96
C GLN A 64 -32.00 16.56 -45.79
N THR A 65 -31.82 17.89 -45.88
CA THR A 65 -32.81 19.01 -45.78
C THR A 65 -33.97 18.87 -44.76
N THR A 66 -34.36 19.83 -43.90
CA THR A 66 -34.84 21.19 -44.21
C THR A 66 -35.27 21.93 -42.91
N GLN A 67 -35.13 23.27 -42.93
CA GLN A 67 -36.01 24.32 -42.40
C GLN A 67 -36.27 24.58 -40.90
N ALA A 68 -35.66 25.71 -40.49
CA ALA A 68 -36.10 26.86 -39.70
C ALA A 68 -37.58 27.08 -39.30
N GLY A 69 -37.72 27.75 -38.15
CA GLY A 69 -38.87 28.54 -37.64
C GLY A 69 -38.97 28.36 -36.13
N SER A 70 -39.13 29.34 -35.24
CA SER A 70 -39.33 30.80 -35.28
C SER A 70 -39.20 31.30 -33.82
N ALA A 71 -38.91 32.59 -33.64
CA ALA A 71 -38.63 33.24 -32.36
C ALA A 71 -39.90 33.66 -31.56
N GLU A 72 -39.62 34.22 -30.36
CA GLU A 72 -40.47 35.07 -29.47
C GLU A 72 -41.47 34.35 -28.53
N ALA A 73 -41.67 34.72 -27.25
CA ALA A 73 -41.28 35.91 -26.48
C ALA A 73 -41.35 35.67 -24.95
N ALA A 74 -40.64 36.54 -24.22
CA ALA A 74 -40.96 37.21 -22.95
C ALA A 74 -41.28 36.41 -21.66
N SER A 75 -40.44 36.69 -20.65
CA SER A 75 -40.61 36.45 -19.21
C SER A 75 -41.87 37.12 -18.60
N PRO A 76 -42.26 36.71 -17.37
CA PRO A 76 -41.81 37.51 -16.23
C PRO A 76 -41.37 36.68 -15.01
N ALA A 77 -40.58 37.33 -14.17
CA ALA A 77 -40.09 36.85 -12.89
C ALA A 77 -41.22 36.68 -11.86
N ALA A 78 -41.07 35.69 -10.99
CA ALA A 78 -41.68 35.64 -9.67
C ALA A 78 -40.71 34.96 -8.70
N ASP A 79 -40.39 35.67 -7.63
CA ASP A 79 -39.70 35.17 -6.44
C ASP A 79 -40.51 34.04 -5.80
N ASP A 80 -39.87 32.92 -5.47
CA ASP A 80 -40.36 31.99 -4.46
C ASP A 80 -39.19 31.37 -3.69
N ASP A 81 -39.18 31.66 -2.40
CA ASP A 81 -38.34 31.11 -1.35
C ASP A 81 -38.71 29.64 -1.14
N GLY A 82 -38.00 28.77 -1.86
CA GLY A 82 -38.14 27.33 -1.75
C GLY A 82 -36.80 26.70 -1.45
N SER A 83 -36.47 26.58 -0.15
CA SER A 83 -35.41 25.70 0.36
C SER A 83 -35.68 24.25 -0.09
N ARG A 84 -35.27 23.93 -1.32
CA ARG A 84 -35.35 22.60 -1.89
C ARG A 84 -34.24 21.78 -1.25
N ALA A 85 -34.56 21.19 -0.10
CA ALA A 85 -33.77 20.10 0.46
C ALA A 85 -33.46 19.11 -0.67
N GLN A 86 -32.18 19.01 -1.01
CA GLN A 86 -31.70 18.00 -1.94
C GLN A 86 -32.17 16.63 -1.42
N PRO A 87 -32.71 15.75 -2.28
CA PRO A 87 -33.12 14.44 -1.85
C PRO A 87 -31.90 13.75 -1.24
N ALA A 88 -32.05 13.29 0.01
CA ALA A 88 -31.03 12.53 0.70
C ALA A 88 -30.68 11.33 -0.18
N ALA A 89 -29.55 11.41 -0.87
CA ALA A 89 -28.94 10.27 -1.52
C ALA A 89 -28.93 9.13 -0.50
N GLU A 90 -29.51 8.00 -0.90
CA GLU A 90 -29.55 6.77 -0.15
C GLU A 90 -28.18 6.56 0.52
N ARG A 91 -28.12 6.64 1.85
CA ARG A 91 -26.86 6.56 2.60
C ARG A 91 -26.28 5.17 2.42
N ALA A 92 -25.48 5.03 1.37
CA ALA A 92 -24.62 3.89 1.14
C ALA A 92 -23.67 3.75 2.32
N GLY A 93 -24.05 2.97 3.34
CA GLY A 93 -23.20 2.75 4.51
C GLY A 93 -21.86 2.09 4.15
N ALA A 94 -20.96 2.04 5.13
CA ALA A 94 -19.60 1.52 4.97
C ALA A 94 -19.52 0.22 4.15
N ARG A 95 -18.66 0.22 3.13
CA ARG A 95 -18.42 -0.91 2.22
C ARG A 95 -17.39 -1.85 2.84
N ARG A 96 -17.64 -3.15 2.78
CA ARG A 96 -16.82 -4.17 3.44
C ARG A 96 -16.48 -5.31 2.50
N LEU A 97 -15.21 -5.69 2.48
CA LEU A 97 -14.72 -6.91 1.85
C LEU A 97 -14.21 -7.84 2.96
N ILE A 98 -14.90 -8.97 3.13
CA ILE A 98 -14.64 -9.97 4.17
C ILE A 98 -14.57 -11.33 3.49
N ALA A 99 -13.52 -12.11 3.78
CA ALA A 99 -13.39 -13.47 3.30
C ALA A 99 -14.54 -14.34 3.85
N ASP A 100 -15.25 -15.03 2.96
CA ASP A 100 -16.37 -15.91 3.30
C ASP A 100 -15.99 -17.41 3.25
N GLY A 101 -14.82 -17.73 2.70
CA GLY A 101 -14.29 -19.09 2.55
C GLY A 101 -15.08 -19.95 1.56
N ARG A 102 -15.93 -19.36 0.72
CA ARG A 102 -16.86 -20.07 -0.18
C ARG A 102 -16.85 -19.50 -1.60
N THR A 103 -16.90 -18.18 -1.73
CA THR A 103 -16.85 -17.50 -3.02
C THR A 103 -15.43 -17.53 -3.54
N ASP A 104 -15.24 -17.71 -4.84
CA ASP A 104 -13.96 -17.49 -5.50
C ASP A 104 -13.36 -16.12 -5.10
N THR A 105 -12.07 -16.09 -4.82
CA THR A 105 -11.43 -14.97 -4.13
C THR A 105 -11.43 -13.70 -4.98
N TYR A 106 -11.07 -13.80 -6.27
CA TYR A 106 -11.10 -12.65 -7.17
C TYR A 106 -12.52 -12.21 -7.48
N THR A 107 -13.46 -13.15 -7.64
CA THR A 107 -14.88 -12.83 -7.78
C THR A 107 -15.40 -12.01 -6.60
N LEU A 108 -15.04 -12.39 -5.37
CA LEU A 108 -15.45 -11.67 -4.15
C LEU A 108 -14.81 -10.28 -4.07
N ILE A 109 -13.51 -10.17 -4.35
CA ILE A 109 -12.77 -8.90 -4.39
C ILE A 109 -13.40 -7.94 -5.42
N ASN A 110 -13.58 -8.42 -6.65
CA ASN A 110 -14.11 -7.65 -7.77
C ASN A 110 -15.57 -7.24 -7.57
N ARG A 111 -16.37 -8.06 -6.89
CA ARG A 111 -17.74 -7.70 -6.52
C ARG A 111 -17.80 -6.47 -5.60
N VAL A 112 -16.86 -6.36 -4.67
CA VAL A 112 -16.86 -5.26 -3.68
C VAL A 112 -16.10 -4.04 -4.19
N LEU A 113 -14.94 -4.24 -4.81
CA LEU A 113 -14.07 -3.14 -5.25
C LEU A 113 -14.31 -2.73 -6.71
N GLY A 114 -15.06 -3.51 -7.49
CA GLY A 114 -15.34 -3.26 -8.90
C GLY A 114 -14.28 -3.82 -9.84
N GLY A 115 -14.70 -4.16 -11.06
CA GLY A 115 -13.82 -4.50 -12.19
C GLY A 115 -12.84 -5.65 -11.92
N ASN A 116 -11.56 -5.44 -12.21
CA ASN A 116 -10.44 -6.32 -11.86
C ASN A 116 -9.50 -5.59 -10.89
N ALA A 117 -9.84 -5.68 -9.60
CA ALA A 117 -9.18 -4.90 -8.56
C ALA A 117 -7.86 -5.52 -8.06
N ALA A 118 -7.51 -6.73 -8.50
CA ALA A 118 -6.29 -7.41 -8.10
C ALA A 118 -5.11 -7.09 -9.04
N GLU A 119 -3.96 -6.77 -8.46
CA GLU A 119 -2.68 -6.58 -9.12
C GLU A 119 -1.73 -7.68 -8.62
N THR A 120 -1.61 -8.77 -9.39
CA THR A 120 -0.96 -10.02 -8.96
C THR A 120 0.05 -10.51 -10.00
N PRO A 121 1.01 -11.38 -9.61
CA PRO A 121 1.95 -12.01 -10.53
C PRO A 121 1.42 -13.35 -11.07
N ASP A 122 0.11 -13.59 -11.11
CA ASP A 122 -0.48 -14.89 -11.49
C ASP A 122 0.03 -15.42 -12.85
N CYS A 123 0.33 -14.51 -13.78
CA CYS A 123 0.86 -14.83 -15.10
C CYS A 123 2.31 -15.35 -15.09
N ALA A 124 3.09 -15.11 -14.04
CA ALA A 124 4.51 -15.49 -13.99
C ALA A 124 4.70 -17.01 -13.90
N HIS A 125 3.78 -17.71 -13.23
CA HIS A 125 3.78 -19.18 -13.15
C HIS A 125 2.36 -19.74 -12.91
N PRO A 126 1.52 -19.82 -13.96
CA PRO A 126 0.09 -20.13 -13.83
C PRO A 126 -0.25 -21.46 -13.14
N ARG A 127 0.71 -22.39 -13.05
CA ARG A 127 0.55 -23.68 -12.36
C ARG A 127 0.37 -23.54 -10.84
N PHE A 128 0.86 -22.45 -10.24
CA PHE A 128 0.62 -22.18 -8.82
C PHE A 128 -0.83 -21.80 -8.53
N GLY A 129 -1.48 -21.12 -9.49
CA GLY A 129 -2.83 -20.60 -9.36
C GLY A 129 -2.85 -19.18 -8.78
N PRO A 130 -3.99 -18.75 -8.20
CA PRO A 130 -4.16 -17.40 -7.67
C PRO A 130 -3.22 -17.08 -6.51
N HIS A 131 -2.53 -15.94 -6.58
CA HIS A 131 -1.69 -15.43 -5.49
C HIS A 131 -2.49 -14.76 -4.37
N ILE A 132 -3.80 -14.54 -4.57
CA ILE A 132 -4.72 -14.20 -3.48
C ILE A 132 -5.77 -15.30 -3.33
N THR A 133 -5.77 -15.92 -2.16
CA THR A 133 -6.71 -16.99 -1.81
C THR A 133 -7.43 -16.69 -0.50
N GLN A 134 -8.35 -17.56 -0.11
CA GLN A 134 -8.97 -17.56 1.22
C GLN A 134 -8.61 -18.85 1.94
N ALA A 135 -8.21 -18.72 3.21
CA ALA A 135 -7.92 -19.86 4.08
C ALA A 135 -8.51 -19.64 5.47
N HIS A 136 -8.91 -20.73 6.13
CA HIS A 136 -9.33 -20.66 7.53
C HIS A 136 -8.17 -20.15 8.39
N ASP A 137 -8.46 -19.21 9.28
CA ASP A 137 -7.55 -18.67 10.27
C ASP A 137 -8.04 -19.04 11.67
N ALA A 138 -7.26 -19.86 12.38
CA ALA A 138 -7.66 -20.40 13.68
C ALA A 138 -7.82 -19.32 14.76
N GLU A 139 -7.06 -18.22 14.70
CA GLU A 139 -7.16 -17.12 15.67
C GLU A 139 -8.42 -16.27 15.43
N LEU A 140 -8.88 -16.15 14.18
CA LEU A 140 -10.12 -15.46 13.85
C LEU A 140 -11.36 -16.37 13.91
N GLY A 141 -11.18 -17.69 13.84
CA GLY A 141 -12.27 -18.67 13.77
C GLY A 141 -13.08 -18.61 12.47
N LYS A 142 -12.50 -18.06 11.39
CA LYS A 142 -13.14 -17.86 10.09
C LYS A 142 -12.10 -17.78 8.98
N ALA A 143 -12.55 -17.67 7.72
CA ALA A 143 -11.67 -17.41 6.60
C ALA A 143 -11.03 -16.01 6.69
N ALA A 144 -9.79 -15.92 6.20
CA ALA A 144 -9.05 -14.69 5.95
C ALA A 144 -8.47 -14.73 4.53
N PHE A 145 -8.19 -13.57 3.96
CA PHE A 145 -7.46 -13.48 2.70
C PHE A 145 -5.98 -13.79 2.93
N VAL A 146 -5.36 -14.51 2.01
CA VAL A 146 -3.94 -14.87 2.02
C VAL A 146 -3.32 -14.38 0.72
N PHE A 147 -2.40 -13.43 0.84
CA PHE A 147 -1.65 -12.85 -0.28
C PHE A 147 -0.25 -13.47 -0.27
N THR A 148 0.04 -14.33 -1.24
CA THR A 148 1.32 -15.05 -1.34
C THR A 148 2.21 -14.43 -2.40
N LEU A 149 3.51 -14.32 -2.11
CA LEU A 149 4.56 -13.94 -3.06
C LEU A 149 5.77 -14.86 -2.86
N HIS A 150 6.27 -15.43 -3.94
CA HIS A 150 7.48 -16.23 -4.02
C HIS A 150 8.63 -15.37 -4.50
N VAL A 151 9.82 -15.41 -3.89
CA VAL A 151 10.97 -14.58 -4.34
C VAL A 151 11.31 -14.83 -5.82
N ASP A 152 11.11 -16.05 -6.27
CA ASP A 152 11.20 -16.48 -7.67
C ASP A 152 10.02 -17.44 -7.94
N PRO A 153 9.22 -17.26 -9.01
CA PRO A 153 9.40 -16.34 -10.14
C PRO A 153 8.54 -15.07 -10.11
N ASP A 154 7.92 -14.71 -8.97
CA ASP A 154 6.97 -13.59 -8.94
C ASP A 154 7.62 -12.23 -9.21
N ASP A 155 6.84 -11.34 -9.82
CA ASP A 155 7.28 -10.02 -10.27
C ASP A 155 6.15 -8.96 -10.12
N ASP A 156 6.30 -7.78 -10.73
CA ASP A 156 5.23 -6.78 -10.81
C ASP A 156 4.33 -7.06 -12.01
N ARG A 157 3.30 -7.88 -11.82
CA ARG A 157 2.24 -8.12 -12.81
C ARG A 157 2.77 -8.59 -14.18
N CYS A 158 3.86 -9.35 -14.22
CA CYS A 158 4.52 -9.80 -15.44
C CYS A 158 5.09 -8.67 -16.30
N THR A 159 5.40 -7.52 -15.69
CA THR A 159 5.92 -6.34 -16.40
C THR A 159 7.29 -5.88 -15.90
N LYS A 160 7.58 -6.01 -14.60
CA LYS A 160 8.87 -5.57 -14.02
C LYS A 160 9.41 -6.61 -13.04
N ALA A 161 10.64 -7.09 -13.29
CA ALA A 161 11.29 -8.14 -12.51
C ALA A 161 12.19 -7.64 -11.36
N ASP A 162 12.32 -6.32 -11.17
CA ASP A 162 13.10 -5.71 -10.07
C ASP A 162 12.31 -5.62 -8.76
N ARG A 163 11.02 -5.99 -8.78
CA ARG A 163 10.07 -5.87 -7.68
C ARG A 163 8.93 -6.89 -7.82
N GLN A 164 8.13 -7.05 -6.77
CA GLN A 164 6.97 -7.95 -6.73
C GLN A 164 5.73 -7.20 -6.28
N ARG A 165 4.59 -7.46 -6.91
CA ARG A 165 3.32 -6.87 -6.53
C ARG A 165 2.24 -7.93 -6.39
N ASN A 166 1.67 -8.01 -5.20
CA ASN A 166 0.44 -8.74 -4.94
C ASN A 166 -0.46 -7.84 -4.08
N GLU A 167 -1.32 -7.05 -4.72
CA GLU A 167 -2.17 -6.05 -4.06
C GLU A 167 -3.60 -6.06 -4.60
N ILE A 168 -4.53 -5.53 -3.81
CA ILE A 168 -5.86 -5.11 -4.26
C ILE A 168 -5.97 -3.59 -4.22
N LYS A 169 -6.75 -3.00 -5.13
CA LYS A 169 -6.91 -1.54 -5.25
C LYS A 169 -8.36 -1.12 -5.47
N VAL A 170 -8.69 0.08 -4.99
CA VAL A 170 -9.77 0.87 -5.60
C VAL A 170 -9.22 1.50 -6.88
N TYR A 171 -9.99 1.58 -7.97
CA TYR A 171 -9.53 2.17 -9.23
C TYR A 171 -10.69 2.72 -10.08
N GLY A 172 -10.46 3.08 -11.34
CA GLY A 172 -11.45 3.79 -12.17
C GLY A 172 -12.85 3.14 -12.19
N PRO A 173 -12.98 1.84 -12.48
CA PRO A 173 -14.23 1.08 -12.44
C PRO A 173 -14.85 0.85 -11.05
N SER A 174 -14.15 1.21 -9.96
CA SER A 174 -14.75 1.17 -8.62
C SER A 174 -15.87 2.20 -8.50
N ASP A 175 -16.86 1.90 -7.65
CA ASP A 175 -17.87 2.87 -7.23
C ASP A 175 -17.21 4.12 -6.61
N ASP A 176 -17.74 5.31 -6.91
CA ASP A 176 -17.23 6.58 -6.41
C ASP A 176 -17.25 6.70 -4.88
N TYR A 177 -18.11 5.94 -4.21
CA TYR A 177 -18.11 5.81 -2.75
C TYR A 177 -16.78 5.24 -2.22
N LEU A 178 -16.05 4.44 -3.01
CA LEU A 178 -14.77 3.84 -2.60
C LEU A 178 -13.57 4.76 -2.85
N LYS A 179 -13.71 5.76 -3.73
CA LYS A 179 -12.65 6.69 -4.16
C LYS A 179 -12.58 7.89 -3.23
N GLY A 180 -11.42 8.45 -2.94
CA GLY A 180 -11.29 9.70 -2.17
C GLY A 180 -11.25 10.92 -3.07
N PHE A 181 -12.19 11.86 -2.93
CA PHE A 181 -12.13 13.15 -3.64
C PHE A 181 -11.61 14.26 -2.73
N LYS A 182 -11.16 15.37 -3.30
CA LYS A 182 -10.67 16.53 -2.54
C LYS A 182 -11.78 17.01 -1.59
N GLY A 183 -11.45 17.17 -0.31
CA GLY A 183 -12.39 17.52 0.75
C GLY A 183 -13.10 16.33 1.41
N ASP A 184 -13.10 15.14 0.80
CA ASP A 184 -13.69 13.95 1.42
C ASP A 184 -12.96 13.60 2.71
N THR A 185 -13.74 13.21 3.71
CA THR A 185 -13.20 12.48 4.86
C THR A 185 -13.50 11.00 4.69
N VAL A 186 -12.44 10.18 4.63
CA VAL A 186 -12.54 8.74 4.43
C VAL A 186 -11.92 8.02 5.61
N THR A 187 -12.59 6.96 6.04
CA THR A 187 -12.10 6.03 7.05
C THR A 187 -11.86 4.69 6.40
N TYR A 188 -10.64 4.20 6.56
CA TYR A 188 -10.23 2.85 6.24
C TYR A 188 -10.07 2.07 7.53
N ARG A 189 -10.52 0.82 7.50
CA ARG A 189 -10.16 -0.13 8.54
C ARG A 189 -9.93 -1.49 7.94
N TRP A 190 -8.86 -2.13 8.36
CA TRP A 190 -8.55 -3.49 7.95
C TRP A 190 -7.79 -4.18 9.06
N ARG A 191 -7.60 -5.49 8.89
CA ARG A 191 -6.72 -6.28 9.72
C ARG A 191 -5.65 -6.88 8.85
N PHE A 192 -4.44 -6.95 9.39
CA PHE A 192 -3.34 -7.65 8.74
C PHE A 192 -2.57 -8.51 9.73
N LYS A 193 -1.92 -9.55 9.23
CA LYS A 193 -0.99 -10.37 9.98
C LYS A 193 0.23 -10.67 9.12
N LEU A 194 1.37 -10.19 9.59
CA LEU A 194 2.68 -10.58 9.08
C LEU A 194 3.11 -11.87 9.79
N ASP A 195 3.75 -12.78 9.07
CA ASP A 195 4.32 -13.97 9.68
C ASP A 195 5.37 -13.59 10.75
N LYS A 196 5.58 -14.47 11.74
CA LYS A 196 6.58 -14.24 12.80
C LYS A 196 7.99 -14.04 12.23
N GLY A 197 8.29 -14.76 11.14
CA GLY A 197 9.55 -14.70 10.40
C GLY A 197 9.57 -13.68 9.27
N PHE A 198 8.56 -12.82 9.12
CA PHE A 198 8.45 -11.89 7.97
C PHE A 198 9.74 -11.10 7.73
N GLN A 199 10.22 -11.10 6.47
CA GLN A 199 11.43 -10.44 5.99
C GLN A 199 11.09 -9.33 4.97
N PRO A 200 11.15 -8.05 5.38
CA PRO A 200 11.04 -6.94 4.44
C PRO A 200 12.32 -6.73 3.63
N SER A 201 12.19 -6.09 2.48
CA SER A 201 13.33 -5.51 1.76
C SER A 201 13.86 -4.28 2.49
N SER A 202 15.16 -4.00 2.35
CA SER A 202 15.78 -2.76 2.81
C SER A 202 15.42 -1.55 1.93
N SER A 203 15.00 -1.79 0.67
CA SER A 203 14.59 -0.75 -0.29
C SER A 203 13.11 -0.35 -0.16
N PHE A 204 12.15 -1.27 -0.31
CA PHE A 204 10.75 -1.04 0.09
C PHE A 204 9.97 -2.35 0.21
N SER A 205 8.98 -2.39 1.10
CA SER A 205 7.98 -3.45 1.23
C SER A 205 6.70 -2.85 1.77
N HIS A 206 5.88 -2.26 0.89
CA HIS A 206 4.63 -1.63 1.26
C HIS A 206 3.56 -2.69 1.54
N ILE A 207 2.82 -2.52 2.64
CA ILE A 207 1.65 -3.37 2.96
C ILE A 207 0.31 -2.63 2.85
N HIS A 208 0.37 -1.31 2.73
CA HIS A 208 -0.75 -0.42 2.48
C HIS A 208 -0.23 0.86 1.83
N GLN A 209 -1.01 1.41 0.91
CA GLN A 209 -0.70 2.64 0.20
C GLN A 209 -1.96 3.50 0.04
N ILE A 210 -1.77 4.81 0.07
CA ILE A 210 -2.72 5.81 -0.41
C ILE A 210 -2.08 6.47 -1.63
N LYS A 211 -2.68 6.34 -2.81
CA LYS A 211 -2.09 6.80 -4.08
C LYS A 211 -3.10 7.64 -4.85
N ALA A 212 -2.64 8.72 -5.48
CA ALA A 212 -3.44 9.46 -6.43
C ALA A 212 -3.70 8.63 -7.70
N VAL A 213 -4.66 9.07 -8.49
CA VAL A 213 -4.87 8.66 -9.88
C VAL A 213 -4.88 9.94 -10.71
N ASP A 214 -4.03 9.98 -11.73
CA ASP A 214 -3.72 11.17 -12.53
C ASP A 214 -3.03 12.28 -11.71
N GLY A 215 -2.60 13.34 -12.41
CA GLY A 215 -1.75 14.38 -11.82
C GLY A 215 -0.33 13.88 -11.56
N ASP A 216 0.31 14.35 -10.49
CA ASP A 216 1.59 13.79 -10.02
C ASP A 216 1.36 12.49 -9.21
N ASP A 217 0.99 11.43 -9.92
CA ASP A 217 0.66 10.13 -9.33
C ASP A 217 1.85 9.15 -9.26
N GLY A 218 3.07 9.58 -9.61
CA GLY A 218 4.26 8.73 -9.62
C GLY A 218 4.51 8.05 -8.26
N SER A 219 4.55 8.84 -7.19
CA SER A 219 4.74 8.34 -5.82
C SER A 219 3.42 8.21 -5.03
N PRO A 220 3.25 7.18 -4.19
CA PRO A 220 2.15 7.15 -3.22
C PRO A 220 2.21 8.35 -2.27
N ILE A 221 1.05 8.89 -1.92
CA ILE A 221 0.91 9.97 -0.93
C ILE A 221 1.29 9.45 0.46
N LEU A 222 0.80 8.27 0.84
CA LEU A 222 1.15 7.62 2.11
C LEU A 222 1.46 6.14 1.90
N THR A 223 2.37 5.60 2.70
CA THR A 223 2.60 4.16 2.78
C THR A 223 2.78 3.69 4.22
N LEU A 224 2.33 2.48 4.51
CA LEU A 224 2.73 1.70 5.68
C LEU A 224 3.73 0.63 5.23
N THR A 225 4.96 0.74 5.70
CA THR A 225 6.12 0.06 5.07
C THR A 225 6.99 -0.65 6.10
N PRO A 226 6.91 -1.99 6.19
CA PRO A 226 8.02 -2.78 6.68
C PRO A 226 9.32 -2.48 5.93
N ARG A 227 10.42 -2.28 6.66
CA ARG A 227 11.76 -2.02 6.08
C ARG A 227 12.84 -2.72 6.88
N ALA A 228 13.71 -3.45 6.19
CA ALA A 228 14.88 -4.07 6.82
C ALA A 228 15.94 -3.03 7.17
N GLY A 229 16.67 -3.26 8.25
CA GLY A 229 17.76 -2.42 8.73
C GLY A 229 18.50 -3.07 9.89
N ARG A 230 19.25 -2.30 10.69
CA ARG A 230 19.87 -2.83 11.94
C ARG A 230 18.83 -3.47 12.85
N THR A 231 17.65 -2.86 12.91
CA THR A 231 16.43 -3.46 13.42
C THR A 231 15.33 -3.15 12.42
N ASP A 232 14.59 -4.17 11.98
CA ASP A 232 13.44 -3.97 11.09
C ASP A 232 12.45 -2.97 11.68
N GLN A 233 11.96 -2.06 10.84
CA GLN A 233 10.98 -1.04 11.23
C GLN A 233 9.69 -1.19 10.44
N LEU A 234 8.57 -0.84 11.07
CA LEU A 234 7.35 -0.46 10.37
C LEU A 234 7.34 1.07 10.29
N GLN A 235 7.37 1.62 9.08
CA GLN A 235 7.44 3.06 8.82
C GLN A 235 6.14 3.59 8.25
N LEU A 236 5.73 4.77 8.71
CA LEU A 236 4.70 5.58 8.09
C LEU A 236 5.41 6.65 7.27
N ILE A 237 5.29 6.57 5.96
CA ILE A 237 5.98 7.48 5.03
C ILE A 237 4.94 8.31 4.30
N HIS A 238 5.20 9.61 4.17
CA HIS A 238 4.41 10.57 3.42
C HIS A 238 5.25 11.20 2.32
N VAL A 239 4.65 11.46 1.17
CA VAL A 239 5.23 12.25 0.08
C VAL A 239 4.25 13.36 -0.24
N ASP A 240 4.62 14.62 -0.05
CA ASP A 240 3.76 15.77 -0.38
C ASP A 240 3.77 16.11 -1.88
N SER A 241 2.97 17.10 -2.28
CA SER A 241 2.77 17.50 -3.68
C SER A 241 4.01 18.09 -4.33
N ASP A 242 5.02 18.45 -3.55
CA ASP A 242 6.32 18.92 -4.06
C ASP A 242 7.28 17.74 -4.30
N GLY A 243 6.86 16.51 -3.93
CA GLY A 243 7.66 15.30 -4.04
C GLY A 243 8.54 15.03 -2.82
N ASP A 244 8.41 15.81 -1.74
CA ASP A 244 9.25 15.67 -0.56
C ASP A 244 8.83 14.45 0.27
N ARG A 245 9.74 13.47 0.32
CA ARG A 245 9.54 12.20 1.02
C ARG A 245 9.98 12.26 2.48
N ASN A 246 9.04 12.04 3.39
CA ASN A 246 9.26 12.10 4.83
C ASN A 246 8.84 10.80 5.54
N VAL A 247 9.71 10.25 6.41
CA VAL A 247 9.31 9.22 7.39
C VAL A 247 8.69 9.96 8.58
N LEU A 248 7.36 9.91 8.69
CA LEU A 248 6.62 10.66 9.70
C LEU A 248 6.82 10.09 11.12
N ASP A 249 6.78 8.77 11.23
CA ASP A 249 7.07 8.02 12.46
C ASP A 249 7.41 6.57 12.09
N GLN A 250 8.04 5.85 13.01
CA GLN A 250 8.35 4.44 12.87
C GLN A 250 8.31 3.69 14.20
N LYS A 251 8.06 2.39 14.14
CA LYS A 251 8.08 1.48 15.30
C LYS A 251 8.80 0.19 14.93
N ALA A 252 9.42 -0.46 15.92
CA ALA A 252 10.08 -1.75 15.71
C ALA A 252 9.09 -2.77 15.11
N LEU A 253 9.45 -3.37 13.98
CA LEU A 253 8.58 -4.28 13.24
C LEU A 253 8.21 -5.52 14.05
N SER A 254 9.10 -5.94 14.97
CA SER A 254 8.88 -7.08 15.87
C SER A 254 7.58 -6.98 16.68
N GLY A 255 7.09 -5.76 16.95
CA GLY A 255 5.80 -5.54 17.62
C GLY A 255 4.58 -5.94 16.79
N PHE A 256 4.72 -6.10 15.47
CA PHE A 256 3.64 -6.35 14.51
C PHE A 256 3.73 -7.72 13.81
N LYS A 257 4.81 -8.47 14.03
CA LYS A 257 4.99 -9.82 13.47
C LYS A 257 4.28 -10.89 14.31
N GLY A 258 3.77 -11.92 13.64
CA GLY A 258 3.19 -13.12 14.25
C GLY A 258 1.87 -12.91 14.99
N ARG A 259 1.15 -11.83 14.72
CA ARG A 259 -0.12 -11.49 15.38
C ARG A 259 -1.04 -10.70 14.46
N TRP A 260 -2.34 -10.79 14.70
CA TRP A 260 -3.31 -9.93 14.02
C TRP A 260 -3.27 -8.50 14.55
N ILE A 261 -3.19 -7.55 13.63
CA ILE A 261 -3.22 -6.12 13.88
C ILE A 261 -4.52 -5.55 13.32
N ASP A 262 -5.27 -4.81 14.13
CA ASP A 262 -6.40 -3.99 13.71
C ASP A 262 -5.89 -2.59 13.37
N ALA A 263 -5.94 -2.25 12.09
CA ALA A 263 -5.49 -0.97 11.56
C ALA A 263 -6.69 -0.08 11.27
N TYR A 264 -6.72 1.09 11.91
CA TYR A 264 -7.68 2.15 11.65
C TYR A 264 -6.93 3.35 11.08
N GLU A 265 -7.40 3.85 9.96
CA GLU A 265 -6.84 5.01 9.29
C GLU A 265 -7.99 5.95 8.90
N ARG A 266 -7.90 7.22 9.26
CA ARG A 266 -8.90 8.24 8.87
C ARG A 266 -8.18 9.46 8.34
N MET A 267 -8.66 9.98 7.22
CA MET A 267 -8.08 11.16 6.60
C MET A 267 -9.12 12.06 5.96
N THR A 268 -8.80 13.36 5.90
CA THR A 268 -9.52 14.35 5.09
C THR A 268 -8.60 14.80 3.97
N TYR A 269 -8.99 14.57 2.73
CA TYR A 269 -8.14 14.86 1.56
C TYR A 269 -8.08 16.34 1.24
N GLY A 270 -6.87 16.85 0.99
CA GLY A 270 -6.59 18.24 0.65
C GLY A 270 -5.14 18.61 0.96
N SER A 271 -4.68 19.76 0.46
CA SER A 271 -3.31 20.25 0.67
C SER A 271 -2.98 20.61 2.13
N ASN A 272 -4.01 20.82 2.95
CA ASN A 272 -3.91 20.90 4.41
C ASN A 272 -4.88 19.90 5.06
N GLY A 273 -4.77 18.65 4.60
CA GLY A 273 -5.58 17.53 5.03
C GLY A 273 -5.33 17.15 6.49
N SER A 274 -6.17 16.26 7.01
CA SER A 274 -5.94 15.65 8.32
C SER A 274 -5.70 14.17 8.15
N TYR A 275 -4.82 13.61 8.99
CA TYR A 275 -4.50 12.18 8.97
C TYR A 275 -4.49 11.63 10.40
N THR A 276 -4.97 10.40 10.56
CA THR A 276 -4.87 9.63 11.79
C THR A 276 -4.67 8.15 11.46
N LEU A 277 -3.67 7.55 12.09
CA LEU A 277 -3.41 6.11 12.11
C LEU A 277 -3.48 5.59 13.53
N ILE A 278 -4.14 4.44 13.72
CA ILE A 278 -4.12 3.69 14.97
C ILE A 278 -3.96 2.21 14.63
N LEU A 279 -2.87 1.60 15.12
CA LEU A 279 -2.64 0.16 15.05
C LEU A 279 -2.82 -0.46 16.43
N ARG A 280 -3.64 -1.50 16.51
CA ARG A 280 -3.91 -2.24 17.76
C ARG A 280 -3.58 -3.70 17.59
N ASN A 281 -3.06 -4.31 18.65
CA ASN A 281 -3.07 -5.76 18.74
C ASN A 281 -4.53 -6.22 18.84
N LEU A 282 -4.95 -7.11 17.92
CA LEU A 282 -6.35 -7.54 17.86
C LEU A 282 -6.75 -8.36 19.10
N ALA A 283 -5.82 -9.15 19.65
CA ALA A 283 -6.10 -10.08 20.74
C ALA A 283 -6.48 -9.40 22.06
N ASP A 284 -5.86 -8.26 22.39
CA ASP A 284 -6.05 -7.57 23.67
C ASP A 284 -6.51 -6.10 23.51
N GLY A 285 -6.63 -5.61 22.27
CA GLY A 285 -7.02 -4.22 21.96
C GLY A 285 -5.97 -3.15 22.27
N LYS A 286 -4.77 -3.54 22.73
CA LYS A 286 -3.68 -2.64 23.09
C LYS A 286 -3.26 -1.80 21.89
N VAL A 287 -3.18 -0.49 22.07
CA VAL A 287 -2.61 0.42 21.05
C VAL A 287 -1.11 0.16 20.97
N LEU A 288 -0.65 -0.24 19.80
CA LEU A 288 0.78 -0.42 19.49
C LEU A 288 1.36 0.84 18.85
N TRP A 289 0.54 1.54 18.07
CA TRP A 289 0.92 2.77 17.40
C TRP A 289 -0.28 3.68 17.23
N ARG A 290 -0.09 4.98 17.51
CA ARG A 290 -1.01 6.06 17.18
C ARG A 290 -0.21 7.21 16.58
N TYR A 291 -0.68 7.76 15.48
CA TYR A 291 -0.13 8.94 14.85
C TYR A 291 -1.27 9.81 14.31
N SER A 292 -1.15 11.13 14.46
CA SER A 292 -2.08 12.10 13.88
C SER A 292 -1.34 13.36 13.49
N ALA A 293 -1.64 13.92 12.32
CA ALA A 293 -1.02 15.15 11.83
C ALA A 293 -1.93 15.87 10.82
N LYS A 294 -1.58 17.13 10.52
CA LYS A 294 -1.99 17.80 9.29
C LYS A 294 -0.95 17.49 8.23
N LEU A 295 -1.40 17.04 7.06
CA LEU A 295 -0.53 16.61 5.96
C LEU A 295 -1.13 17.12 4.65
N ASP A 296 -0.28 17.36 3.67
CA ASP A 296 -0.72 17.47 2.29
C ASP A 296 -1.12 16.09 1.76
N LEU A 297 -2.40 15.88 1.49
CA LEU A 297 -2.96 14.61 1.06
C LEU A 297 -3.60 14.68 -0.33
N TRP A 298 -3.24 15.66 -1.15
CA TRP A 298 -3.85 15.83 -2.46
C TRP A 298 -2.83 16.21 -3.53
N ARG A 299 -2.91 15.57 -4.69
CA ARG A 299 -2.11 15.94 -5.87
C ARG A 299 -2.92 16.86 -6.78
N ASP A 300 -2.29 17.93 -7.24
CA ASP A 300 -2.91 18.74 -8.27
C ASP A 300 -3.09 17.91 -9.55
N GLY A 301 -4.26 18.05 -10.18
CA GLY A 301 -4.65 17.23 -11.33
C GLY A 301 -5.14 15.82 -11.01
N ALA A 302 -5.13 15.36 -9.76
CA ALA A 302 -5.68 14.05 -9.42
C ALA A 302 -7.19 13.98 -9.65
N SER A 303 -7.63 12.92 -10.32
CA SER A 303 -9.06 12.58 -10.45
C SER A 303 -9.63 12.11 -9.12
N PHE A 304 -8.88 11.27 -8.39
CA PHE A 304 -9.21 10.80 -7.05
C PHE A 304 -7.99 10.19 -6.37
N VAL A 305 -8.11 9.90 -5.08
CA VAL A 305 -7.12 9.17 -4.27
C VAL A 305 -7.69 7.81 -3.88
N ARG A 306 -6.86 6.77 -3.90
CA ARG A 306 -7.27 5.38 -3.68
C ARG A 306 -6.41 4.67 -2.63
N PRO A 307 -7.01 3.79 -1.82
CA PRO A 307 -6.26 2.82 -1.05
C PRO A 307 -5.81 1.64 -1.90
N LYS A 308 -4.67 1.06 -1.52
CA LYS A 308 -4.19 -0.24 -1.98
C LYS A 308 -3.72 -1.06 -0.79
N TRP A 309 -4.00 -2.35 -0.77
CA TRP A 309 -3.58 -3.27 0.29
C TRP A 309 -2.93 -4.51 -0.30
N GLY A 310 -1.88 -5.02 0.33
CA GLY A 310 -1.22 -6.25 -0.10
C GLY A 310 0.24 -6.30 0.28
N LEU A 311 1.10 -6.78 -0.61
CA LEU A 311 2.55 -6.70 -0.50
C LEU A 311 3.13 -6.23 -1.82
N TYR A 312 3.77 -5.06 -1.79
CA TYR A 312 4.53 -4.52 -2.90
C TYR A 312 5.97 -4.27 -2.44
N ARG A 313 6.92 -5.08 -2.91
CA ARG A 313 8.30 -5.07 -2.40
C ARG A 313 9.36 -5.07 -3.49
N SER A 314 10.48 -4.41 -3.22
CA SER A 314 11.67 -4.47 -4.07
C SER A 314 12.38 -5.82 -3.93
N LEU A 315 12.94 -6.29 -5.04
CA LEU A 315 13.80 -7.46 -5.12
C LEU A 315 15.30 -7.10 -5.15
N SER A 316 15.70 -5.87 -4.84
CA SER A 316 17.11 -5.47 -4.89
C SER A 316 18.03 -6.27 -3.95
N GLN A 317 17.48 -6.94 -2.94
CA GLN A 317 18.21 -7.83 -2.04
C GLN A 317 17.54 -9.21 -1.96
N ARG A 318 17.40 -9.90 -3.10
CA ARG A 318 16.73 -11.22 -3.19
C ARG A 318 17.21 -12.22 -2.15
N ASP A 319 18.52 -12.30 -1.91
CA ASP A 319 19.12 -13.26 -0.98
C ASP A 319 18.73 -13.04 0.49
N ALA A 320 18.23 -11.83 0.83
CA ALA A 320 17.73 -11.49 2.16
C ALA A 320 16.20 -11.61 2.27
N LEU A 321 15.53 -12.02 1.20
CA LEU A 321 14.10 -12.23 1.15
C LEU A 321 13.76 -13.71 1.17
N ARG A 322 12.50 -13.99 1.49
CA ARG A 322 11.89 -15.31 1.37
C ARG A 322 10.49 -15.18 0.79
N ASP A 323 9.90 -16.32 0.47
CA ASP A 323 8.49 -16.41 0.14
C ASP A 323 7.67 -15.93 1.34
N GLU A 324 6.68 -15.10 1.08
CA GLU A 324 5.85 -14.48 2.12
C GLU A 324 4.38 -14.72 1.83
N SER A 325 3.64 -14.98 2.90
CA SER A 325 2.17 -14.90 2.89
C SER A 325 1.73 -13.87 3.91
N VAL A 326 1.15 -12.77 3.43
CA VAL A 326 0.54 -11.75 4.30
C VAL A 326 -0.96 -12.03 4.36
N ARG A 327 -1.52 -12.07 5.57
CA ARG A 327 -2.95 -12.29 5.76
C ARG A 327 -3.67 -10.98 5.99
N PHE A 328 -4.87 -10.89 5.44
CA PHE A 328 -5.75 -9.74 5.63
C PHE A 328 -7.18 -10.16 5.99
N ASP A 329 -7.88 -9.31 6.74
CA ASP A 329 -9.30 -9.48 7.05
C ASP A 329 -9.99 -8.11 7.13
N ARG A 330 -11.31 -8.11 6.89
CA ARG A 330 -12.21 -7.01 7.20
C ARG A 330 -11.77 -5.66 6.62
N PHE A 331 -11.46 -5.61 5.33
CA PHE A 331 -11.30 -4.33 4.64
C PHE A 331 -12.63 -3.58 4.70
N CYS A 332 -12.58 -2.34 5.14
CA CYS A 332 -13.73 -1.47 5.28
C CYS A 332 -13.36 -0.07 4.81
N ILE A 333 -14.24 0.51 3.99
CA ILE A 333 -14.16 1.88 3.52
C ILE A 333 -15.47 2.57 3.92
N ALA A 334 -15.37 3.70 4.59
CA ALA A 334 -16.50 4.52 4.99
C ALA A 334 -16.22 6.00 4.69
N LYS A 335 -17.22 6.73 4.21
CA LYS A 335 -17.11 8.15 3.86
C LYS A 335 -17.93 9.04 4.80
N GLY A 336 -17.39 10.23 5.06
CA GLY A 336 -18.07 11.28 5.82
C GLY A 336 -18.46 10.84 7.23
N GLN A 337 -19.77 10.67 7.44
CA GLN A 337 -20.38 10.28 8.71
C GLN A 337 -20.49 8.77 8.89
N ASP A 338 -20.29 7.98 7.82
CA ASP A 338 -20.20 6.53 7.96
C ASP A 338 -18.92 6.15 8.70
N ASP A 339 -18.94 5.00 9.36
CA ASP A 339 -17.80 4.50 10.13
C ASP A 339 -17.51 3.02 9.88
N CYS A 340 -16.22 2.71 9.93
CA CYS A 340 -15.70 1.36 10.06
C CYS A 340 -15.55 1.02 11.55
N SER A 341 -16.70 0.83 12.20
CA SER A 341 -16.80 0.49 13.62
C SER A 341 -15.97 -0.76 13.98
N LYS A 342 -15.76 -1.04 15.28
CA LYS A 342 -14.86 -2.12 15.74
C LYS A 342 -15.32 -3.54 15.41
#